data_AF-A0A3B8SJQ1-F1
#
_entry.id   AF-A0A3B8SJQ1-F1
#
_cell.length_a   1.000
_cell.length_b   1.000
_cell.length_c   1.000
_cell.angle_alpha   90.00
_cell.angle_beta   90.00
_cell.angle_gamma   90.00
#
_symmetry.space_group_name_H-M   'P 1'
#
loop_
_entity.id
_entity.type
_entity.pdbx_description
1 polymer ?
#
loop_
_entity_poly.entity_id
_entity_poly.type
_entity_poly.pdbx_seq_one_letter_code
_entity_poly.pdbx_strand_id
1 'polypeptide(L)'
;MSKFLLFIKIPFFTLFGPVFVWVIINNGIIDGDSNIELVNVKLDGKDISNEVIDKDNISFSTNYLKNVGDSSVLEYELVNNSRYDESLVMECVKDEFNSEYYVITNSTPELIKAGSKVKANLKVTLIKSSLYDGEGKFSCKLNATPIYR
;
A
#
# COMPACT_ATOMS: atom_id res chain seq x y z
N MET A 1 -17.63 3.89 -13.84
CA MET A 1 -16.33 4.59 -13.93
C MET A 1 -15.35 3.67 -14.63
N SER A 2 -14.80 4.09 -15.76
CA SER A 2 -14.00 3.22 -16.64
C SER A 2 -12.51 3.54 -16.45
N LYS A 3 -11.74 2.60 -15.88
CA LYS A 3 -10.27 2.65 -15.89
C LYS A 3 -9.82 2.33 -17.32
N PHE A 4 -9.08 3.23 -17.96
CA PHE A 4 -8.56 3.00 -19.30
C PHE A 4 -7.10 2.53 -19.19
N LEU A 5 -6.86 1.25 -19.44
CA LEU A 5 -5.51 0.70 -19.56
C LEU A 5 -5.02 0.97 -20.98
N LEU A 6 -4.07 1.91 -21.11
CA LEU A 6 -3.42 2.19 -22.38
C LEU A 6 -2.22 1.27 -22.55
N PHE A 7 -2.31 0.39 -23.53
CA PHE A 7 -1.21 -0.48 -23.97
C PHE A 7 -0.56 0.14 -25.20
N ILE A 8 0.59 0.77 -25.02
CA ILE A 8 1.37 1.31 -26.13
C ILE A 8 2.47 0.31 -26.46
N LYS A 9 2.43 -0.23 -27.69
CA LYS A 9 3.51 -1.04 -28.24
C LYS A 9 4.52 -0.12 -28.92
N ILE A 10 5.72 -0.03 -28.36
CA ILE A 10 6.81 0.71 -28.98
C ILE A 10 7.72 -0.32 -29.64
N PRO A 11 7.89 -0.28 -30.98
CA PRO A 11 8.85 -1.14 -31.67
C PRO A 11 10.26 -0.61 -31.40
N PHE A 12 11.12 -1.46 -30.84
CA PHE A 12 12.54 -1.22 -30.72
C PHE A 12 13.26 -2.15 -31.70
N PHE A 13 13.90 -1.57 -32.73
CA PHE A 13 14.58 -2.36 -33.76
C PHE A 13 15.99 -2.73 -33.32
N THR A 14 16.25 -4.03 -33.24
CA THR A 14 17.58 -4.59 -32.99
C THR A 14 18.15 -5.18 -34.27
N LEU A 15 19.44 -5.52 -34.26
CA LEU A 15 20.12 -6.24 -35.36
C LEU A 15 19.46 -7.59 -35.72
N PHE A 16 18.63 -8.15 -34.82
CA PHE A 16 17.92 -9.41 -35.01
C PHE A 16 16.41 -9.25 -35.30
N GLY A 17 15.96 -8.01 -35.56
CA GLY A 17 14.56 -7.71 -35.88
C GLY A 17 13.85 -6.88 -34.81
N PRO A 18 12.56 -6.58 -35.02
CA PRO A 18 11.78 -5.76 -34.12
C PRO A 18 11.46 -6.50 -32.82
N VAL A 19 11.78 -5.87 -31.69
CA VAL A 19 11.33 -6.27 -30.37
C VAL A 19 10.30 -5.27 -29.90
N PHE A 20 9.13 -5.74 -29.46
CA PHE A 20 8.08 -4.87 -28.93
C PHE A 20 8.22 -4.78 -27.41
N VAL A 21 8.35 -3.55 -26.90
CA VAL A 21 8.22 -3.28 -25.47
C VAL A 21 6.81 -2.78 -25.22
N TRP A 22 6.15 -3.38 -24.24
CA TRP A 22 4.86 -2.93 -23.75
C TRP A 22 5.08 -1.88 -22.68
N VAL A 23 4.57 -0.67 -22.91
CA VAL A 23 4.46 0.34 -21.86
C VAL A 23 3.01 0.35 -21.38
N ILE A 24 2.83 0.09 -20.08
CA ILE A 24 1.53 0.15 -19.43
C ILE A 24 1.45 1.50 -18.73
N ILE A 25 0.57 2.38 -19.21
CA ILE A 25 0.31 3.67 -18.57
C ILE A 25 -1.06 3.59 -17.91
N ASN A 26 -1.07 3.64 -16.59
CA ASN A 26 -2.29 3.58 -15.79
C ASN A 26 -2.78 5.02 -15.55
N ASN A 27 -3.45 5.61 -16.55
CA ASN A 27 -3.96 6.97 -16.41
C ASN A 27 -5.40 6.96 -15.90
N GLY A 28 -5.56 6.79 -14.58
CA GLY A 28 -6.82 7.02 -13.91
C GLY A 28 -7.01 8.52 -13.68
N ILE A 29 -7.99 9.14 -14.36
CA ILE A 29 -8.55 10.39 -13.85
C ILE A 29 -9.33 9.99 -12.60
N ILE A 30 -8.81 10.35 -11.43
CA ILE A 30 -9.41 10.05 -10.14
C ILE A 30 -9.84 11.39 -9.57
N ASP A 31 -11.14 11.61 -9.60
CA ASP A 31 -11.79 12.62 -8.78
C ASP A 31 -11.90 12.02 -7.37
N GLY A 32 -11.11 12.55 -6.43
CA GLY A 32 -10.95 12.03 -5.07
C GLY A 32 -9.89 12.84 -4.30
N ASP A 33 -10.35 13.61 -3.33
CA ASP A 33 -9.74 14.76 -2.62
C ASP A 33 -8.48 14.48 -1.75
N SER A 34 -7.85 13.30 -1.90
CA SER A 34 -6.65 12.92 -1.13
C SER A 34 -5.39 13.22 -1.95
N ASN A 35 -4.58 14.18 -1.50
CA ASN A 35 -3.30 14.51 -2.14
C ASN A 35 -2.16 13.59 -1.70
N ILE A 36 -2.43 12.63 -0.81
CA ILE A 36 -1.44 11.63 -0.40
C ILE A 36 -1.48 10.46 -1.36
N GLU A 37 -0.31 10.11 -1.88
CA GLU A 37 -0.12 8.95 -2.72
C GLU A 37 0.69 7.89 -1.97
N LEU A 38 0.22 6.64 -1.98
CA LEU A 38 0.98 5.48 -1.56
C LEU A 38 1.78 4.92 -2.72
N VAL A 39 3.10 4.83 -2.54
CA VAL A 39 4.02 4.28 -3.54
C VAL A 39 4.98 3.26 -2.91
N ASN A 40 5.63 2.46 -3.77
CA ASN A 40 6.64 1.49 -3.37
C ASN A 40 6.18 0.53 -2.27
N VAL A 41 4.98 -0.03 -2.45
CA VAL A 41 4.37 -0.92 -1.46
C VAL A 41 4.99 -2.30 -1.54
N LYS A 42 5.56 -2.76 -0.42
CA LYS A 42 6.19 -4.07 -0.32
C LYS A 42 5.66 -4.82 0.88
N LEU A 43 5.35 -6.10 0.68
CA LEU A 43 5.01 -7.02 1.76
C LEU A 43 6.14 -8.02 1.91
N ASP A 44 6.76 -8.04 3.09
CA ASP A 44 7.89 -8.93 3.40
C ASP A 44 9.01 -8.86 2.35
N GLY A 45 9.28 -7.64 1.86
CA GLY A 45 10.27 -7.35 0.83
C GLY A 45 9.83 -7.62 -0.61
N LYS A 46 8.67 -8.27 -0.83
CA LYS A 46 8.08 -8.48 -2.16
C LYS A 46 7.28 -7.25 -2.58
N ASP A 47 7.55 -6.71 -3.77
CA ASP A 47 6.75 -5.63 -4.34
C ASP A 47 5.32 -6.11 -4.67
N ILE A 48 4.34 -5.42 -4.08
CA ILE A 48 2.91 -5.68 -4.26
C ILE A 48 2.16 -4.43 -4.71
N SER A 49 2.88 -3.42 -5.23
CA SER A 49 2.29 -2.15 -5.65
C SER A 49 1.17 -2.31 -6.70
N ASN A 50 1.19 -3.41 -7.46
CA ASN A 50 0.14 -3.75 -8.46
C ASN A 50 -1.07 -4.48 -7.86
N GLU A 51 -0.96 -4.97 -6.63
CA GLU A 51 -2.01 -5.72 -5.91
C GLU A 51 -2.82 -4.81 -4.97
N VAL A 52 -2.30 -3.61 -4.65
CA VAL A 52 -3.01 -2.58 -3.88
C VAL A 52 -3.93 -1.80 -4.80
N ILE A 53 -5.24 -2.03 -4.67
CA ILE A 53 -6.25 -1.60 -5.65
C ILE A 53 -6.78 -0.18 -5.38
N ASP A 54 -6.70 0.29 -4.13
CA ASP A 54 -7.27 1.57 -3.68
C ASP A 54 -6.23 2.47 -2.99
N LYS A 55 -6.26 3.77 -3.34
CA LYS A 55 -5.28 4.77 -2.88
C LYS A 55 -5.35 5.02 -1.36
N ASP A 56 -6.54 4.97 -0.78
CA ASP A 56 -6.75 5.26 0.65
C ASP A 56 -7.03 4.00 1.47
N ASN A 57 -7.33 2.87 0.81
CA ASN A 57 -7.62 1.59 1.45
C ASN A 57 -6.57 0.54 1.05
N ILE A 58 -5.79 0.09 2.03
CA ILE A 58 -4.71 -0.86 1.87
C ILE A 58 -5.21 -2.21 2.34
N SER A 59 -5.43 -3.14 1.42
CA SER A 59 -5.74 -4.53 1.75
C SER A 59 -4.53 -5.40 1.44
N PHE A 60 -4.08 -6.19 2.41
CA PHE A 60 -2.97 -7.12 2.24
C PHE A 60 -3.19 -8.41 3.01
N SER A 61 -2.65 -9.51 2.48
CA SER A 61 -2.65 -10.81 3.15
C SER A 61 -1.23 -11.13 3.59
N THR A 62 -1.02 -11.28 4.90
CA THR A 62 0.29 -11.68 5.42
C THR A 62 0.69 -13.06 4.92
N ASN A 63 2.00 -13.30 4.79
CA ASN A 63 2.48 -14.67 4.70
C ASN A 63 2.06 -15.46 5.96
N TYR A 64 1.97 -16.79 5.83
CA TYR A 64 1.54 -17.66 6.92
C TYR A 64 2.43 -17.50 8.17
N LEU A 65 1.87 -16.89 9.23
CA LEU A 65 2.50 -16.71 10.53
C LEU A 65 2.14 -17.89 11.42
N LYS A 66 3.13 -18.72 11.79
CA LYS A 66 2.88 -20.02 12.44
C LYS A 66 3.14 -19.98 13.94
N ASN A 67 4.25 -19.37 14.32
CA ASN A 67 4.75 -19.36 15.67
C ASN A 67 4.48 -18.00 16.32
N VAL A 68 4.17 -18.01 17.61
CA VAL A 68 4.07 -16.76 18.38
C VAL A 68 5.40 -16.00 18.26
N GLY A 69 5.30 -14.73 17.89
CA GLY A 69 6.44 -13.87 17.57
C GLY A 69 6.74 -13.74 16.08
N ASP A 70 6.21 -14.63 15.23
CA ASP A 70 6.29 -14.46 13.77
C ASP A 70 5.58 -13.16 13.38
N SER A 71 6.14 -12.48 12.37
CA SER A 71 5.63 -11.19 11.91
C SER A 71 5.73 -11.03 10.41
N SER A 72 4.82 -10.24 9.86
CA SER A 72 4.82 -9.78 8.49
C SER A 72 4.82 -8.25 8.46
N VAL A 73 5.58 -7.66 7.54
CA VAL A 73 5.81 -6.21 7.46
C VAL A 73 5.38 -5.70 6.09
N LEU A 74 4.41 -4.80 6.11
CA LEU A 74 4.05 -3.99 4.96
C LEU A 74 4.85 -2.68 5.00
N GLU A 75 5.76 -2.48 4.07
CA GLU A 75 6.50 -1.24 3.87
C GLU A 75 5.85 -0.42 2.76
N TYR A 76 5.78 0.89 2.93
CA TYR A 76 5.26 1.81 1.92
C TYR A 76 5.88 3.19 2.07
N GLU A 77 5.74 4.00 1.03
CA GLU A 77 6.12 5.40 1.03
C GLU A 77 4.89 6.26 0.79
N LEU A 78 4.75 7.30 1.63
CA LEU A 78 3.73 8.33 1.49
C LEU A 78 4.34 9.51 0.78
N VAL A 79 3.67 9.99 -0.27
CA VAL A 79 4.05 11.20 -1.01
C VAL A 79 2.92 12.22 -0.83
N ASN A 80 3.23 13.35 -0.20
CA ASN A 80 2.30 14.46 -0.10
C ASN A 80 2.44 15.37 -1.33
N ASN A 81 1.51 15.23 -2.28
CA ASN A 81 1.46 16.07 -3.49
C ASN A 81 0.67 17.38 -3.28
N SER A 82 0.20 17.63 -2.05
CA SER A 82 -0.54 18.82 -1.68
C SER A 82 0.33 20.06 -1.62
N ARG A 83 -0.32 21.22 -1.59
CA ARG A 83 0.29 22.50 -1.26
C ARG A 83 0.37 22.75 0.25
N TYR A 84 -0.28 21.91 1.06
CA TYR A 84 -0.39 22.06 2.50
C TYR A 84 0.24 20.87 3.23
N ASP A 85 0.63 21.11 4.49
CA ASP A 85 0.94 20.01 5.40
C ASP A 85 -0.35 19.22 5.66
N GLU A 86 -0.25 17.91 5.79
CA GLU A 86 -1.41 17.04 6.03
C GLU A 86 -1.24 16.25 7.33
N SER A 87 -2.30 16.21 8.13
CA SER A 87 -2.41 15.33 9.29
C SER A 87 -2.88 13.96 8.84
N LEU A 88 -2.22 12.91 9.29
CA LEU A 88 -2.47 11.54 8.88
C LEU A 88 -2.96 10.69 10.05
N VAL A 89 -3.96 9.86 9.78
CA VAL A 89 -4.43 8.82 10.69
C VAL A 89 -4.55 7.53 9.90
N MET A 90 -3.83 6.50 10.35
CA MET A 90 -3.85 5.17 9.73
C MET A 90 -4.50 4.18 10.69
N GLU A 91 -5.65 3.66 10.27
CA GLU A 91 -6.47 2.73 11.04
C GLU A 91 -6.44 1.38 10.36
N CYS A 92 -6.17 0.30 11.09
CA CYS A 92 -6.09 -1.05 10.54
C CYS A 92 -7.01 -2.00 11.31
N VAL A 93 -7.73 -2.83 10.55
CA VAL A 93 -8.57 -3.89 11.07
C VAL A 93 -8.20 -5.21 10.41
N LYS A 94 -8.39 -6.31 11.15
CA LYS A 94 -8.36 -7.65 10.57
C LYS A 94 -9.76 -7.98 10.06
N ASP A 95 -9.87 -8.51 8.85
CA ASP A 95 -11.16 -8.74 8.19
C ASP A 95 -11.95 -9.94 8.76
N GLU A 96 -11.37 -10.71 9.68
CA GLU A 96 -11.94 -11.96 10.21
C GLU A 96 -12.02 -12.02 11.74
N PHE A 97 -12.89 -12.91 12.25
CA PHE A 97 -12.95 -13.33 13.65
C PHE A 97 -11.63 -13.99 14.03
N ASN A 98 -10.69 -13.25 14.64
CA ASN A 98 -9.46 -13.68 15.32
C ASN A 98 -8.47 -12.49 15.37
N SER A 99 -8.95 -11.27 15.61
CA SER A 99 -8.10 -10.08 15.68
C SER A 99 -7.23 -10.09 16.95
N GLU A 100 -7.71 -10.75 18.01
CA GLU A 100 -7.06 -10.90 19.31
C GLU A 100 -5.78 -11.77 19.29
N TYR A 101 -5.51 -12.46 18.18
CA TYR A 101 -4.28 -13.24 17.98
C TYR A 101 -3.15 -12.40 17.36
N TYR A 102 -3.47 -11.22 16.84
CA TYR A 102 -2.52 -10.38 16.13
C TYR A 102 -2.42 -9.02 16.80
N VAL A 103 -1.23 -8.42 16.72
CA VAL A 103 -1.01 -7.00 17.05
C VAL A 103 -0.46 -6.31 15.82
N ILE A 104 -1.02 -5.15 15.51
CA ILE A 104 -0.55 -4.27 14.44
C ILE A 104 0.22 -3.13 15.08
N THR A 105 1.49 -2.99 14.72
CA THR A 105 2.30 -1.82 15.05
C THR A 105 2.40 -0.93 13.83
N ASN A 106 2.12 0.36 13.99
CA ASN A 106 2.07 1.34 12.92
C ASN A 106 3.14 2.42 13.09
N SER A 107 3.90 2.70 12.04
CA SER A 107 4.91 3.77 12.00
C SER A 107 4.55 4.94 11.06
N THR A 108 3.31 5.00 10.58
CA THR A 108 2.79 6.17 9.84
C THR A 108 2.99 7.43 10.67
N PRO A 109 3.63 8.48 10.13
CA PRO A 109 3.77 9.75 10.84
C PRO A 109 2.40 10.43 10.97
N GLU A 110 2.14 11.14 12.07
CA GLU A 110 0.90 11.91 12.25
C GLU A 110 0.83 13.16 11.36
N LEU A 111 1.98 13.60 10.83
CA LEU A 111 2.13 14.79 10.01
C LEU A 111 3.07 14.52 8.83
N ILE A 112 2.66 14.93 7.63
CA ILE A 112 3.52 14.94 6.45
C ILE A 112 3.53 16.34 5.83
N LYS A 113 4.73 16.86 5.54
CA LYS A 113 4.88 18.21 4.98
C LYS A 113 4.48 18.26 3.51
N ALA A 114 4.01 19.42 3.06
CA ALA A 114 3.74 19.66 1.64
C ALA A 114 4.94 19.29 0.76
N GLY A 115 4.70 18.58 -0.35
CA GLY A 115 5.73 18.17 -1.32
C GLY A 115 6.77 17.18 -0.80
N SER A 116 6.55 16.59 0.39
CA SER A 116 7.52 15.68 1.02
C SER A 116 7.16 14.21 0.82
N LYS A 117 8.16 13.35 1.09
CA LYS A 117 8.06 11.92 0.98
C LYS A 117 8.60 11.26 2.25
N VAL A 118 7.85 10.30 2.81
CA VAL A 118 8.21 9.61 4.04
C VAL A 118 8.01 8.10 3.90
N LYS A 119 8.96 7.31 4.42
CA LYS A 119 8.84 5.86 4.55
C LYS A 119 8.10 5.51 5.84
N ALA A 120 7.19 4.54 5.76
CA ALA A 120 6.48 4.00 6.90
C ALA A 120 6.25 2.50 6.71
N ASN A 121 5.77 1.84 7.77
CA ASN A 121 5.40 0.44 7.74
C ASN A 121 4.27 0.11 8.70
N LEU A 122 3.59 -0.99 8.40
CA LEU A 122 2.68 -1.70 9.28
C LEU A 122 3.27 -3.08 9.56
N LYS A 123 3.48 -3.38 10.84
CA LYS A 123 3.97 -4.69 11.28
C LYS A 123 2.86 -5.46 11.97
N VAL A 124 2.49 -6.59 11.39
CA VAL A 124 1.58 -7.56 12.00
C VAL A 124 2.42 -8.60 12.74
N THR A 125 2.11 -8.86 14.01
CA THR A 125 2.79 -9.89 14.81
C THR A 125 1.77 -10.86 15.39
N LEU A 126 2.02 -12.17 15.26
CA LEU A 126 1.22 -13.20 15.93
C LEU A 126 1.60 -13.27 17.41
N ILE A 127 0.66 -12.96 18.31
CA ILE A 127 0.89 -12.90 19.76
C ILE A 127 0.29 -14.09 20.52
N LYS A 128 -0.55 -14.89 19.88
CA LYS A 128 -1.16 -16.09 20.46
C LYS A 128 -1.17 -17.21 19.43
N SER A 129 -0.98 -18.45 19.87
CA SER A 129 -1.07 -19.62 19.01
C SER A 129 -2.51 -19.74 18.49
N SER A 130 -2.69 -19.61 17.17
CA SER A 130 -3.97 -19.89 16.52
C SER A 130 -4.09 -21.40 16.29
N LEU A 131 -5.26 -21.97 16.60
CA LEU A 131 -5.63 -23.32 16.13
C LEU A 131 -6.10 -23.31 14.67
N TYR A 132 -6.35 -22.12 14.12
CA TYR A 132 -6.76 -21.91 12.74
C TYR A 132 -5.55 -21.44 11.93
N ASP A 133 -5.13 -22.29 11.00
CA ASP A 133 -4.14 -21.95 9.99
C ASP A 133 -4.74 -20.87 9.09
N GLY A 134 -4.14 -19.68 9.05
CA GLY A 134 -4.70 -18.64 8.21
C GLY A 134 -3.74 -17.50 8.00
N GLU A 135 -3.32 -17.34 6.75
CA GLU A 135 -2.93 -16.05 6.22
C GLU A 135 -3.89 -14.99 6.75
N GLY A 136 -3.38 -14.01 7.49
CA GLY A 136 -4.20 -12.93 8.02
C GLY A 136 -4.47 -11.90 6.93
N LYS A 137 -5.74 -11.69 6.59
CA LYS A 137 -6.18 -10.55 5.76
C LYS A 137 -6.41 -9.33 6.64
N PHE A 138 -5.78 -8.23 6.24
CA PHE A 138 -5.85 -6.95 6.93
C PHE A 138 -6.30 -5.88 5.95
N SER A 139 -7.14 -4.98 6.46
CA SER A 139 -7.62 -3.81 5.75
C SER A 139 -7.27 -2.58 6.57
N CYS A 140 -6.55 -1.64 5.96
CA CYS A 140 -6.18 -0.39 6.58
C CYS A 140 -6.71 0.79 5.79
N LYS A 141 -7.10 1.85 6.49
CA LYS A 141 -7.54 3.10 5.91
C LYS A 141 -6.63 4.24 6.33
N LEU A 142 -6.08 4.95 5.35
CA LEU A 142 -5.37 6.20 5.58
C LEU A 142 -6.35 7.37 5.42
N ASN A 143 -6.52 8.16 6.47
CA ASN A 143 -7.25 9.42 6.42
C ASN A 143 -6.24 10.57 6.47
N ALA A 144 -6.30 11.46 5.49
CA ALA A 144 -5.47 12.65 5.43
C ALA A 144 -6.33 13.91 5.53
N THR A 145 -5.92 14.85 6.38
CA THR A 145 -6.61 16.14 6.57
C THR A 145 -5.65 17.30 6.34
N PRO A 146 -5.94 18.22 5.39
CA PRO A 146 -5.12 19.41 5.18
C PRO A 146 -5.07 20.31 6.41
N ILE A 147 -3.89 20.83 6.71
CA ILE A 147 -3.66 21.83 7.75
C ILE A 147 -3.50 23.21 7.09
N TYR A 148 -4.53 24.04 7.23
CA TYR A 148 -4.49 25.43 6.78
C TYR A 148 -3.79 26.28 7.84
N ARG A 149 -2.72 26.98 7.46
CA ARG A 149 -2.03 27.98 8.28
C ARG A 149 -2.26 29.37 7.73
#